data_AF-A0A9N9WH18-F1
#
_entry.id   AF-A0A9N9WH18-F1
#
_cell.length_a   1.000
_cell.length_b   1.000
_cell.length_c   1.000
_cell.angle_alpha   90.00
_cell.angle_beta   90.00
_cell.angle_gamma   90.00
#
_symmetry.space_group_name_H-M   'P 1'
#
loop_
_entity.id
_entity.type
_entity.pdbx_description
1 polymer ?
#
loop_
_entity_poly.entity_id
_entity_poly.type
_entity_poly.pdbx_seq_one_letter_code
_entity_poly.pdbx_strand_id
1 'polypeptide(L)'
;MNDARVYLIHYEEKLRRKRQRASVRELSKAMEMPEEEFLENFKIGKDMVHYLCEELEEDLAPCTADGLPVLIKVLASLKVLINGHYQRGIGKNQNLSLGQTTVSKFLNQFVGAVNRKYPMQSIEIEDNEINAITENNSVSNMRMLELANTKRDEIVSTYFS
;
A
#
# COMPACT_ATOMS: atom_id res chain seq x y z
N MET A 1 -7.43 43.01 1.62
CA MET A 1 -6.46 41.88 1.58
C MET A 1 -7.02 40.56 2.14
N ASN A 2 -8.09 40.55 2.95
CA ASN A 2 -8.65 39.31 3.54
C ASN A 2 -9.54 38.48 2.59
N ASP A 3 -10.28 39.08 1.66
CA ASP A 3 -11.22 38.35 0.78
C ASP A 3 -10.55 37.34 -0.16
N ALA A 4 -9.37 37.68 -0.71
CA ALA A 4 -8.67 36.79 -1.63
C ALA A 4 -8.17 35.50 -0.94
N ARG A 5 -7.75 35.59 0.32
CA ARG A 5 -7.33 34.41 1.11
C ARG A 5 -8.52 33.55 1.47
N VAL A 6 -9.64 34.16 1.86
CA VAL A 6 -10.89 33.45 2.14
C VAL A 6 -11.36 32.71 0.88
N TYR A 7 -11.37 33.37 -0.27
CA TYR A 7 -11.73 32.74 -1.55
C TYR A 7 -10.81 31.56 -1.90
N LEU A 8 -9.49 31.72 -1.74
CA LEU A 8 -8.53 30.67 -2.03
C LEU A 8 -8.75 29.43 -1.14
N ILE A 9 -8.97 29.63 0.17
CA ILE A 9 -9.27 28.54 1.12
C ILE A 9 -10.54 27.79 0.67
N HIS A 10 -11.61 28.49 0.33
CA HIS A 10 -12.85 27.87 -0.13
C HIS A 10 -12.67 27.10 -1.45
N TYR A 11 -11.87 27.64 -2.37
CA TYR A 11 -11.56 27.00 -3.64
C TYR A 11 -10.76 25.71 -3.43
N GLU A 12 -9.73 25.73 -2.60
CA GLU A 12 -8.93 24.55 -2.24
C GLU A 12 -9.77 23.49 -1.53
N GLU A 13 -10.66 23.88 -0.61
CA GLU A 13 -11.60 22.96 0.03
C GLU A 13 -12.52 22.28 -0.99
N LYS A 14 -13.06 23.05 -1.94
CA LYS A 14 -13.93 22.53 -2.99
C LYS A 14 -13.20 21.51 -3.86
N LEU A 15 -11.95 21.81 -4.23
CA LEU A 15 -11.09 20.87 -4.96
C LEU A 15 -10.81 19.62 -4.15
N ARG A 16 -10.48 19.75 -2.86
CA ARG A 16 -10.24 18.62 -1.95
C ARG A 16 -11.45 17.69 -1.87
N ARG A 17 -12.66 18.25 -1.69
CA ARG A 17 -13.92 17.50 -1.68
C ARG A 17 -14.18 16.80 -3.01
N LYS A 18 -13.90 17.45 -4.15
CA LYS A 18 -14.03 16.86 -5.48
C LYS A 18 -13.13 15.65 -5.66
N ARG A 19 -11.85 15.74 -5.26
CA ARG A 19 -10.92 14.62 -5.39
C ARG A 19 -11.25 13.48 -4.43
N GLN A 20 -11.67 13.79 -3.20
CA GLN A 20 -12.13 12.77 -2.25
C GLN A 20 -13.29 11.95 -2.82
N ARG A 21 -14.28 12.62 -3.43
CA ARG A 21 -15.40 11.93 -4.10
C ARG A 21 -14.93 11.09 -5.30
N ALA A 22 -13.94 11.55 -6.05
CA ALA A 22 -13.38 10.78 -7.16
C ALA A 22 -12.71 9.49 -6.67
N SER A 23 -11.90 9.54 -5.61
CA SER A 23 -11.26 8.35 -5.04
C SER A 23 -12.27 7.37 -4.43
N VAL A 24 -13.33 7.87 -3.78
CA VAL A 24 -14.41 6.98 -3.31
C VAL A 24 -15.07 6.26 -4.48
N ARG A 25 -15.34 6.95 -5.60
CA ARG A 25 -15.89 6.32 -6.81
C ARG A 25 -14.94 5.29 -7.42
N GLU A 26 -13.65 5.61 -7.48
CA GLU A 26 -12.61 4.69 -7.98
C GLU A 26 -12.59 3.40 -7.15
N LEU A 27 -12.55 3.51 -5.82
CA LEU A 27 -12.59 2.35 -4.93
C LEU A 27 -13.91 1.58 -5.01
N SER A 28 -15.03 2.29 -5.17
CA SER A 28 -16.34 1.64 -5.34
C SER A 28 -16.37 0.78 -6.61
N LYS A 29 -15.73 1.26 -7.68
CA LYS A 29 -15.62 0.56 -8.96
C LYS A 29 -14.55 -0.53 -8.97
N ALA A 30 -13.65 -0.57 -7.98
CA ALA A 30 -12.61 -1.59 -7.92
C ALA A 30 -13.20 -3.01 -7.93
N MET A 31 -14.33 -3.23 -7.27
CA MET A 31 -14.99 -4.54 -7.26
C MET A 31 -15.59 -4.93 -8.63
N GLU A 32 -15.81 -3.98 -9.53
CA GLU A 32 -16.34 -4.20 -10.88
C GLU A 32 -15.25 -4.59 -11.89
N MET A 33 -13.96 -4.42 -11.57
CA MET A 33 -12.85 -4.71 -12.48
C MET A 33 -12.63 -6.23 -12.64
N PRO A 34 -11.96 -6.72 -13.72
CA PRO A 34 -11.63 -8.14 -13.84
C PRO A 34 -10.78 -8.66 -12.66
N GLU A 35 -10.92 -9.95 -12.30
CA GLU A 35 -10.21 -10.53 -11.14
C GLU A 35 -8.68 -10.44 -11.26
N GLU A 36 -8.15 -10.63 -12.47
CA GLU A 36 -6.70 -10.51 -12.74
C GLU A 36 -6.19 -9.10 -12.45
N GLU A 37 -6.89 -8.08 -12.96
CA GLU A 37 -6.57 -6.67 -12.72
C GLU A 37 -6.75 -6.30 -11.24
N PHE A 38 -7.75 -6.88 -10.57
CA PHE A 38 -7.98 -6.69 -9.15
C PHE A 38 -6.82 -7.25 -8.32
N LEU A 39 -6.40 -8.47 -8.61
CA LEU A 39 -5.30 -9.15 -7.92
C LEU A 39 -3.97 -8.40 -8.11
N GLU A 40 -3.71 -7.87 -9.30
CA GLU A 40 -2.53 -7.04 -9.55
C GLU A 40 -2.53 -5.76 -8.70
N ASN A 41 -3.69 -5.12 -8.54
CA ASN A 41 -3.82 -3.85 -7.81
C ASN A 41 -3.88 -4.01 -6.28
N PHE A 42 -4.53 -5.07 -5.79
CA PHE A 42 -4.83 -5.27 -4.38
C PHE A 42 -4.08 -6.45 -3.74
N LYS A 43 -3.34 -7.25 -4.53
CA LYS A 43 -2.56 -8.42 -4.07
C LYS A 43 -3.35 -9.50 -3.34
N ILE A 44 -4.67 -9.35 -3.27
CA ILE A 44 -5.63 -10.29 -2.69
C ILE A 44 -6.83 -10.39 -3.63
N GLY A 45 -7.50 -11.55 -3.64
CA GLY A 45 -8.71 -11.76 -4.43
C GLY A 45 -9.92 -11.02 -3.86
N LYS A 46 -10.95 -10.84 -4.68
CA LYS A 46 -12.19 -10.17 -4.27
C LYS A 46 -12.92 -10.89 -3.16
N ASP A 47 -12.91 -12.22 -3.16
CA ASP A 47 -13.54 -13.03 -2.12
C ASP A 47 -12.94 -12.74 -0.74
N MET A 48 -11.62 -12.57 -0.68
CA MET A 48 -10.94 -12.18 0.56
C MET A 48 -11.34 -10.77 1.01
N VAL A 49 -11.59 -9.85 0.08
CA VAL A 49 -12.07 -8.51 0.41
C VAL A 49 -13.48 -8.55 0.97
N HIS A 50 -14.37 -9.37 0.38
CA HIS A 50 -15.72 -9.58 0.91
C HIS A 50 -15.66 -10.19 2.31
N TYR A 51 -14.85 -11.22 2.50
CA TYR A 51 -14.61 -11.82 3.81
C TYR A 51 -14.11 -10.79 4.83
N LEU A 52 -13.12 -9.96 4.47
CA LEU A 52 -12.65 -8.89 5.35
C LEU A 52 -13.71 -7.83 5.64
N CYS A 53 -14.63 -7.56 4.70
CA CYS A 53 -15.72 -6.62 4.93
C CYS A 53 -16.71 -7.17 5.95
N GLU A 54 -17.08 -8.44 5.85
CA GLU A 54 -17.98 -9.12 6.79
C GLU A 54 -17.32 -9.24 8.16
N GLU A 55 -16.07 -9.71 8.20
CA GLU A 55 -15.34 -9.87 9.44
C GLU A 55 -15.13 -8.54 10.17
N LEU A 56 -14.78 -7.47 9.46
CA LEU A 56 -14.44 -6.20 10.09
C LEU A 56 -15.63 -5.23 10.15
N GLU A 57 -16.85 -5.69 9.86
CA GLU A 57 -18.05 -4.83 9.77
C GLU A 57 -18.29 -4.06 11.07
N GLU A 58 -18.27 -4.72 12.23
CA GLU A 58 -18.51 -4.09 13.53
C GLU A 58 -17.52 -2.97 13.85
N ASP A 59 -16.26 -3.13 13.43
CA ASP A 59 -15.18 -2.19 13.71
C ASP A 59 -15.11 -1.03 12.71
N LEU A 60 -15.53 -1.29 11.46
CA LEU A 60 -15.42 -0.36 10.34
C LEU A 60 -16.76 0.25 9.95
N ALA A 61 -17.88 -0.16 10.53
CA ALA A 61 -19.19 0.41 10.23
C ALA A 61 -19.19 1.95 10.42
N PRO A 62 -19.85 2.71 9.54
CA PRO A 62 -20.01 4.13 9.73
C PRO A 62 -20.97 4.42 10.89
N CYS A 63 -20.59 5.31 11.80
CA CYS A 63 -21.45 5.75 12.91
C CYS A 63 -22.59 6.69 12.43
N THR A 64 -22.55 7.16 11.19
CA THR A 64 -23.52 8.10 10.62
C THR A 64 -23.89 7.69 9.19
N ALA A 65 -25.09 8.06 8.73
CA ALA A 65 -25.58 7.73 7.39
C ALA A 65 -24.70 8.26 6.24
N ASP A 66 -24.00 9.38 6.46
CA ASP A 66 -23.05 9.96 5.49
C ASP A 66 -21.64 9.34 5.57
N GLY A 67 -21.43 8.38 6.46
CA GLY A 67 -20.14 7.74 6.64
C GLY A 67 -19.76 6.84 5.46
N LEU A 68 -18.46 6.70 5.22
CA LEU A 68 -17.99 5.85 4.13
C LEU A 68 -18.27 4.35 4.42
N PRO A 69 -18.69 3.58 3.40
CA PRO A 69 -18.94 2.14 3.54
C PRO A 69 -17.69 1.38 3.99
N VAL A 70 -17.90 0.24 4.65
CA VAL A 70 -16.84 -0.67 5.12
C VAL A 70 -15.90 -1.05 3.96
N LEU A 71 -16.46 -1.43 2.81
CA LEU A 71 -15.71 -1.75 1.58
C LEU A 71 -14.69 -0.67 1.21
N ILE A 72 -15.08 0.61 1.27
CA ILE A 72 -14.19 1.71 0.91
C ILE A 72 -13.07 1.86 1.94
N LYS A 73 -13.35 1.63 3.22
CA LYS A 73 -12.34 1.68 4.28
C LYS A 73 -11.34 0.52 4.16
N VAL A 74 -11.82 -0.69 3.85
CA VAL A 74 -10.99 -1.88 3.61
C VAL A 74 -10.09 -1.65 2.39
N LEU A 75 -10.66 -1.34 1.22
CA LEU A 75 -9.90 -1.13 -0.01
C LEU A 75 -8.90 0.04 0.12
N ALA A 76 -9.29 1.14 0.77
CA ALA A 76 -8.37 2.25 1.02
C ALA A 76 -7.21 1.86 1.92
N SER A 77 -7.46 1.05 2.97
CA SER A 77 -6.42 0.59 3.90
C SER A 77 -5.46 -0.37 3.20
N LEU A 78 -5.98 -1.33 2.44
CA LEU A 78 -5.18 -2.26 1.63
C LEU A 78 -4.29 -1.52 0.63
N LYS A 79 -4.86 -0.57 -0.11
CA LYS A 79 -4.10 0.22 -1.10
C LYS A 79 -2.98 1.04 -0.45
N VAL A 80 -3.10 1.42 0.83
CA VAL A 80 -2.00 2.07 1.58
C VAL A 80 -0.96 1.05 2.04
N LEU A 81 -1.37 -0.10 2.54
CA LEU A 81 -0.47 -1.16 2.99
C LEU A 81 0.39 -1.70 1.84
N ILE A 82 -0.22 -1.91 0.67
CA ILE A 82 0.45 -2.43 -0.53
C ILE A 82 1.43 -1.41 -1.10
N ASN A 83 1.01 -0.15 -1.21
CA ASN A 83 1.83 0.90 -1.84
C ASN A 83 2.80 1.58 -0.86
N GLY A 84 2.76 1.26 0.44
CA GLY A 84 3.74 1.72 1.44
C GLY A 84 3.72 3.22 1.79
N HIS A 85 2.70 3.98 1.41
CA HIS A 85 2.73 5.46 1.49
C HIS A 85 2.37 6.05 2.86
N TYR A 86 3.21 5.82 3.88
CA TYR A 86 3.23 6.65 5.09
C TYR A 86 4.20 7.84 5.02
N GLN A 87 5.13 7.85 4.07
CA GLN A 87 6.18 8.86 4.02
C GLN A 87 5.69 10.12 3.32
N ARG A 88 5.34 11.13 4.13
CA ARG A 88 5.14 12.52 3.69
C ARG A 88 6.43 13.04 3.07
N GLY A 89 6.36 13.55 1.85
CA GLY A 89 7.35 14.50 1.35
C GLY A 89 7.66 14.35 -0.12
N ILE A 90 7.38 15.43 -0.86
CA ILE A 90 7.95 15.76 -2.16
C ILE A 90 7.39 14.96 -3.34
N GLY A 91 6.45 15.57 -4.08
CA GLY A 91 6.19 15.21 -5.48
C GLY A 91 4.91 14.41 -5.74
N LYS A 92 3.82 15.15 -6.03
CA LYS A 92 2.78 14.84 -7.05
C LYS A 92 2.07 13.48 -7.15
N ASN A 93 2.30 12.49 -6.30
CA ASN A 93 1.65 11.17 -6.45
C ASN A 93 0.73 10.86 -5.26
N GLN A 94 -0.55 11.25 -5.37
CA GLN A 94 -1.61 10.85 -4.44
C GLN A 94 -2.43 9.71 -5.07
N ASN A 95 -1.99 8.45 -4.92
CA ASN A 95 -2.71 7.29 -5.45
C ASN A 95 -4.04 6.98 -4.71
N LEU A 96 -4.33 7.70 -3.61
CA LEU A 96 -5.68 7.96 -3.13
C LEU A 96 -5.81 9.44 -2.77
N SER A 97 -6.79 10.13 -3.34
CA SER A 97 -7.11 11.52 -2.97
C SER A 97 -8.11 11.61 -1.82
N LEU A 98 -8.14 10.59 -0.96
CA LEU A 98 -8.73 10.71 0.37
C LEU A 98 -7.82 11.61 1.23
N GLY A 99 -8.43 12.44 2.09
CA GLY A 99 -7.65 13.30 2.99
C GLY A 99 -6.73 12.46 3.88
N GLN A 100 -5.48 12.89 4.08
CA GLN A 100 -4.47 12.13 4.84
C GLN A 100 -4.98 11.68 6.22
N THR A 101 -5.70 12.55 6.94
CA THR A 101 -6.29 12.23 8.24
C THR A 101 -7.36 11.13 8.16
N THR A 102 -8.15 11.13 7.09
CA THR A 102 -9.20 10.13 6.84
C THR A 102 -8.58 8.77 6.54
N VAL A 103 -7.56 8.74 5.68
CA VAL A 103 -6.81 7.52 5.34
C VAL A 103 -6.14 6.93 6.59
N SER A 104 -5.45 7.76 7.37
CA SER A 104 -4.81 7.32 8.60
C SER A 104 -5.82 6.77 9.61
N LYS A 105 -7.01 7.39 9.73
CA LYS A 105 -8.08 6.87 10.59
C LYS A 105 -8.54 5.48 10.13
N PHE A 106 -8.81 5.29 8.84
CA PHE A 106 -9.26 4.01 8.32
C PHE A 106 -8.22 2.92 8.49
N LEU A 107 -6.96 3.24 8.21
CA LEU A 107 -5.88 2.29 8.37
C LEU A 107 -5.70 1.87 9.83
N ASN A 108 -5.73 2.81 10.77
CA ASN A 108 -5.65 2.49 12.19
C ASN A 108 -6.84 1.63 12.66
N GLN A 109 -8.05 1.92 12.17
CA GLN A 109 -9.23 1.10 12.46
C GLN A 109 -9.08 -0.31 11.89
N PHE A 110 -8.68 -0.42 10.62
CA PHE A 110 -8.48 -1.68 9.91
C PHE A 110 -7.40 -2.54 10.58
N VAL A 111 -6.20 -2.00 10.78
CA VAL A 111 -5.08 -2.72 11.43
C VAL A 111 -5.44 -3.09 12.86
N GLY A 112 -6.08 -2.18 13.61
CA GLY A 112 -6.54 -2.48 14.96
C GLY A 112 -7.57 -3.61 15.00
N ALA A 113 -8.51 -3.63 14.07
CA ALA A 113 -9.53 -4.67 13.96
C ALA A 113 -8.93 -6.03 13.57
N VAL A 114 -8.05 -6.04 12.56
CA VAL A 114 -7.32 -7.25 12.14
C VAL A 114 -6.49 -7.81 13.31
N ASN A 115 -5.73 -6.99 14.02
CA ASN A 115 -4.92 -7.43 15.16
C ASN A 115 -5.75 -7.93 16.35
N ARG A 116 -6.99 -7.44 16.52
CA ARG A 116 -7.90 -7.94 17.56
C ARG A 116 -8.49 -9.30 17.19
N LYS A 117 -8.85 -9.50 15.92
CA LYS A 117 -9.45 -10.76 15.41
C LYS A 117 -8.43 -11.86 15.22
N TYR A 118 -7.25 -11.50 14.75
CA TYR A 118 -6.13 -12.41 14.54
C TYR A 118 -4.97 -11.94 15.42
N PRO A 119 -5.12 -12.00 16.76
CA PRO A 119 -4.03 -11.68 17.66
C PRO A 119 -2.94 -12.69 17.36
N MET A 120 -1.85 -12.17 16.78
CA MET A 120 -0.63 -12.86 16.38
C MET A 120 -0.47 -14.21 17.09
N GLN A 121 -1.04 -15.27 16.50
CA GLN A 121 -0.49 -16.59 16.71
C GLN A 121 0.90 -16.46 16.11
N SER A 122 1.94 -16.77 16.88
CA SER A 122 3.31 -16.82 16.40
C SER A 122 3.31 -17.57 15.07
N ILE A 123 3.38 -16.82 13.96
CA ILE A 123 3.81 -17.38 12.69
C ILE A 123 5.26 -17.74 12.99
N GLU A 124 5.49 -18.97 13.41
CA GLU A 124 6.80 -19.60 13.33
C GLU A 124 7.09 -19.59 11.83
N ILE A 125 7.72 -18.51 11.36
CA ILE A 125 8.38 -18.52 10.07
C ILE A 125 9.47 -19.55 10.27
N GLU A 126 9.26 -20.77 9.74
CA GLU A 126 10.26 -21.82 9.87
C GLU A 126 11.60 -21.26 9.38
N ASP A 127 12.62 -21.30 10.25
CA ASP A 127 13.97 -20.74 9.99
C ASP A 127 14.58 -21.20 8.65
N ASN A 128 14.02 -22.25 8.06
CA ASN A 128 14.38 -22.82 6.78
C ASN A 128 14.18 -21.85 5.59
N GLU A 129 13.14 -21.01 5.58
CA GLU A 129 12.93 -20.06 4.48
C GLU A 129 13.93 -18.90 4.52
N ILE A 130 14.30 -18.44 5.72
CA ILE A 130 15.29 -17.37 5.93
C ILE A 130 16.70 -17.87 5.56
N ASN A 131 17.04 -19.10 5.92
CA ASN A 131 18.32 -19.72 5.57
C ASN A 131 18.44 -19.96 4.06
N ALA A 132 17.39 -20.43 3.39
CA ALA A 132 17.38 -20.62 1.94
C ALA A 132 17.56 -19.31 1.14
N ILE A 133 17.01 -18.19 1.63
CA ILE A 133 17.19 -16.86 1.02
C ILE A 133 18.60 -16.32 1.29
N THR A 134 19.14 -16.55 2.49
CA THR A 134 20.47 -16.09 2.89
C THR A 134 21.59 -16.84 2.15
N GLU A 135 21.46 -18.15 1.97
CA GLU A 135 22.40 -18.97 1.20
C GLU A 135 22.39 -18.61 -0.29
N ASN A 136 21.22 -18.44 -0.90
CA ASN A 136 21.12 -18.06 -2.32
C ASN A 136 21.71 -16.66 -2.59
N ASN A 137 21.51 -15.71 -1.67
CA ASN A 137 22.11 -14.38 -1.79
C ASN A 137 23.63 -14.42 -1.59
N SER A 138 24.14 -15.28 -0.69
CA SER A 138 25.58 -15.45 -0.45
C SER A 138 26.29 -16.07 -1.66
N VAL A 139 25.70 -17.10 -2.27
CA VAL A 139 26.22 -17.76 -3.48
C VAL A 139 26.18 -16.82 -4.68
N SER A 140 25.09 -16.07 -4.85
CA SER A 140 24.97 -15.08 -5.94
C SER A 140 26.00 -13.95 -5.81
N ASN A 141 26.24 -13.47 -4.59
CA ASN A 141 27.24 -12.43 -4.32
C ASN A 141 28.68 -12.94 -4.54
N MET A 142 29.01 -14.17 -4.13
CA MET A 142 30.31 -14.81 -4.42
C MET A 142 30.57 -14.93 -5.92
N ARG A 143 29.57 -15.42 -6.68
CA ARG A 143 29.71 -15.59 -8.14
C ARG A 143 29.90 -14.26 -8.87
N MET A 144 29.23 -13.19 -8.42
CA MET A 144 29.42 -11.85 -8.95
C MET A 144 30.82 -11.27 -8.65
N LEU A 145 31.39 -11.56 -7.48
CA LEU A 145 32.76 -11.16 -7.13
C LEU A 145 33.81 -11.90 -7.97
N GLU A 146 33.62 -13.20 -8.22
CA GLU A 146 34.49 -13.99 -9.10
C GLU A 146 34.48 -13.45 -10.53
N LEU A 147 33.29 -13.24 -11.11
CA LEU A 147 33.13 -12.63 -12.44
C LEU A 147 33.78 -11.23 -12.53
N ALA A 148 33.67 -10.42 -11.48
CA ALA A 148 34.29 -9.10 -11.43
C ALA A 148 35.82 -9.17 -11.36
N ASN A 149 36.38 -10.13 -10.62
CA ASN A 149 37.82 -10.33 -10.53
C ASN A 149 38.40 -10.91 -11.83
N THR A 150 37.74 -11.89 -12.45
CA THR A 150 38.18 -12.42 -13.76
C THR A 150 38.17 -11.35 -14.84
N LYS A 151 37.12 -10.51 -14.91
CA LYS A 151 37.10 -9.37 -15.83
C LYS A 151 38.19 -8.34 -15.53
N ARG A 152 38.50 -8.11 -14.26
CA ARG A 152 39.61 -7.22 -13.88
C ARG A 152 40.94 -7.78 -14.36
N ASP A 153 41.18 -9.08 -14.21
CA ASP A 153 42.42 -9.74 -14.63
C ASP A 153 42.55 -9.78 -16.17
N GLU A 154 41.46 -9.99 -16.90
CA GLU A 154 41.44 -9.88 -18.38
C GLU A 154 41.78 -8.46 -18.85
N ILE A 155 41.23 -7.44 -18.20
CA ILE A 155 41.54 -6.04 -18.50
C ILE A 155 43.03 -5.77 -18.21
N VAL A 156 43.53 -6.14 -17.04
CA VAL A 156 44.94 -5.93 -16.68
C VAL A 156 45.86 -6.68 -17.65
N SER A 157 45.53 -7.91 -18.04
CA SER A 157 46.31 -8.66 -19.04
C SER A 157 46.26 -8.05 -20.45
N THR A 158 45.16 -7.40 -20.83
CA THR A 158 45.00 -6.76 -22.15
C THR A 158 45.71 -5.40 -22.24
N TYR A 159 45.83 -4.68 -21.12
CA TYR A 159 46.44 -3.35 -21.08
C TYR A 159 47.90 -3.33 -20.57
N PHE A 160 48.40 -4.43 -19.99
CA PHE A 160 49.77 -4.54 -19.45
C PHE A 160 50.60 -5.70 -20.06
N SER A 161 50.22 -6.23 -21.23
CA SER A 161 51.10 -7.01 -22.12
C SER A 161 51.50 -6.18 -23.33
#